data_AF-A0A923PXL2-F1
#
_entry.id   AF-A0A923PXL2-F1
#
_cell.length_a   1.000
_cell.length_b   1.000
_cell.length_c   1.000
_cell.angle_alpha   90.00
_cell.angle_beta   90.00
_cell.angle_gamma   90.00
#
_symmetry.space_group_name_H-M   'P 1'
#
loop_
_entity.id
_entity.type
_entity.pdbx_description
1 polymer ?
#
loop_
_entity_poly.entity_id
_entity_poly.type
_entity_poly.pdbx_seq_one_letter_code
_entity_poly.pdbx_strand_id
1 'polypeptide(L)'
;MKKFSRYPIDVAIFIATFMATFIATFFTAFAAVSFVSPSAVAAQIIYVQGRGRDMGYCNYTGGSFCLSGVKANAERGAMAQASQSCQFSRGTPLSYTASCNSSCFPNILNPGDTNVNVSCSSDCRVQCQVNK
;
A
#
# COMPACT_ATOMS: atom_id res chain seq x y z
N MET A 1 12.77 -49.98 76.37
CA MET A 1 11.61 -49.70 75.48
C MET A 1 11.93 -48.44 74.68
N LYS A 2 12.27 -48.57 73.39
CA LYS A 2 12.85 -47.50 72.56
C LYS A 2 11.76 -46.73 71.79
N LYS A 3 11.78 -45.40 71.89
CA LYS A 3 10.95 -44.43 71.16
C LYS A 3 11.10 -44.61 69.64
N PHE A 4 9.99 -44.78 68.93
CA PHE A 4 9.93 -44.72 67.47
C PHE A 4 9.83 -43.27 67.01
N SER A 5 10.85 -42.85 66.26
CA SER A 5 11.03 -41.51 65.69
C SER A 5 10.18 -41.36 64.42
N ARG A 6 9.08 -40.58 64.47
CA ARG A 6 8.24 -40.22 63.32
C ARG A 6 8.82 -38.98 62.63
N TYR A 7 9.75 -39.15 61.68
CA TYR A 7 10.40 -38.01 61.00
C TYR A 7 10.50 -38.03 59.45
N PRO A 8 10.19 -39.10 58.69
CA PRO A 8 10.40 -39.02 57.23
C PRO A 8 9.18 -38.53 56.42
N ILE A 9 7.99 -38.39 57.01
CA ILE A 9 6.76 -38.12 56.26
C ILE A 9 6.54 -36.61 56.05
N ASP A 10 6.84 -35.78 57.04
CA ASP A 10 6.57 -34.33 56.99
C ASP A 10 7.46 -33.58 55.98
N VAL A 11 8.68 -34.06 55.71
CA VAL A 11 9.62 -33.41 54.77
C VAL A 11 9.19 -33.63 53.31
N ALA A 12 8.68 -34.82 52.98
CA ALA A 12 8.23 -35.13 51.62
C ALA A 12 6.99 -34.31 51.23
N ILE A 13 6.09 -34.05 52.19
CA ILE A 13 4.89 -33.24 51.98
C ILE A 13 5.27 -31.78 51.73
N PHE A 14 6.27 -31.25 52.45
CA PHE A 14 6.71 -29.85 52.31
C PHE A 14 7.37 -29.58 50.95
N ILE A 15 8.12 -30.54 50.41
CA ILE A 15 8.77 -30.41 49.09
C ILE A 15 7.73 -30.50 47.96
N ALA A 16 6.75 -31.40 48.08
CA ALA A 16 5.71 -31.57 47.08
C ALA A 16 4.80 -30.32 46.96
N THR A 17 4.47 -29.69 48.09
CA THR A 17 3.64 -28.47 48.10
C THR A 17 4.41 -27.24 47.61
N PHE A 18 5.71 -27.14 47.88
CA PHE A 18 6.56 -26.04 47.42
C PHE A 18 6.80 -26.08 45.89
N MET A 19 6.97 -27.28 45.32
CA MET A 19 7.12 -27.43 43.87
C MET A 19 5.82 -27.14 43.11
N ALA A 20 4.66 -27.54 43.67
CA ALA A 20 3.36 -27.31 43.04
C ALA A 20 2.99 -25.82 42.97
N THR A 21 3.32 -25.04 44.00
CA THR A 21 3.04 -23.59 44.03
C THR A 21 3.97 -22.78 43.14
N PHE A 22 5.23 -23.22 42.97
CA PHE A 22 6.20 -22.53 42.12
C PHE A 22 5.90 -22.69 40.62
N ILE A 23 5.37 -23.85 40.20
CA ILE A 23 4.99 -24.09 38.79
C ILE A 23 3.71 -23.29 38.44
N ALA A 24 2.74 -23.21 39.35
CA ALA A 24 1.47 -22.53 39.09
C ALA A 24 1.60 -21.01 38.89
N THR A 25 2.54 -20.36 39.58
CA THR A 25 2.77 -18.91 39.48
C THR A 25 3.59 -18.52 38.24
N PHE A 26 4.44 -19.43 37.73
CA PHE A 26 5.25 -19.16 36.55
C PHE A 26 4.42 -19.23 35.25
N PHE A 27 3.45 -20.13 35.16
CA PHE A 27 2.61 -20.27 33.96
C PHE A 27 1.55 -19.17 33.82
N THR A 28 1.08 -18.58 34.92
CA THR A 28 0.05 -17.52 34.88
C THR A 28 0.61 -16.15 34.48
N ALA A 29 1.91 -15.90 34.70
CA ALA A 29 2.57 -14.67 34.24
C ALA A 29 2.83 -14.64 32.72
N PHE A 30 3.02 -15.81 32.08
CA PHE A 30 3.29 -15.89 30.63
C PHE A 30 2.02 -15.78 29.76
N ALA A 31 0.85 -16.10 30.30
CA ALA A 31 -0.42 -16.02 29.57
C ALA A 31 -0.94 -14.58 29.40
N ALA A 32 -0.46 -13.63 30.22
CA ALA A 32 -0.91 -12.23 30.16
C ALA A 32 -0.11 -11.36 29.17
N VAL A 33 1.05 -11.84 28.68
CA VAL A 33 1.93 -11.05 27.79
C VAL A 33 1.66 -11.32 26.30
N SER A 34 0.79 -12.28 25.96
CA SER A 34 0.61 -12.74 24.57
C SER A 34 -0.47 -12.01 23.76
N PHE A 35 -1.18 -11.00 24.31
CA PHE A 35 -2.33 -10.39 23.62
C PHE A 35 -2.11 -8.96 23.13
N VAL A 36 -0.88 -8.47 23.08
CA VAL A 36 -0.56 -7.27 22.29
C VAL A 36 0.18 -7.70 21.04
N SER A 37 -0.51 -8.44 20.17
CA SER A 37 -0.15 -8.47 18.76
C SER A 37 -0.39 -7.06 18.20
N PRO A 38 0.63 -6.30 17.76
CA PRO A 38 0.36 -5.13 16.94
C PRO A 38 -0.40 -5.66 15.73
N SER A 39 -1.63 -5.20 15.54
CA SER A 39 -2.37 -5.41 14.30
C SER A 39 -1.46 -4.99 13.16
N ALA A 40 -0.92 -5.96 12.43
CA ALA A 40 -0.25 -5.69 11.18
C ALA A 40 -1.32 -5.06 10.29
N VAL A 41 -1.31 -3.73 10.21
CA VAL A 41 -2.08 -2.97 9.25
C VAL A 41 -1.58 -3.44 7.89
N ALA A 42 -2.28 -4.41 7.31
CA ALA A 42 -1.93 -4.99 6.04
C ALA A 42 -2.21 -3.93 5.00
N ALA A 43 -1.20 -3.13 4.68
CA ALA A 43 -1.26 -2.20 3.58
C ALA A 43 -1.45 -2.99 2.28
N GLN A 44 -2.62 -2.89 1.68
CA GLN A 44 -2.93 -3.56 0.41
C GLN A 44 -2.60 -2.61 -0.73
N ILE A 45 -1.88 -3.09 -1.74
CA ILE A 45 -1.67 -2.33 -2.98
C ILE A 45 -2.82 -2.65 -3.94
N ILE A 46 -3.58 -1.64 -4.32
CA ILE A 46 -4.58 -1.70 -5.39
C ILE A 46 -4.10 -0.88 -6.59
N TYR A 47 -4.53 -1.23 -7.79
CA TYR A 47 -4.25 -0.47 -9.00
C TYR A 47 -5.49 0.33 -9.35
N VAL A 48 -5.36 1.65 -9.39
CA VAL A 48 -6.42 2.55 -9.83
C VAL A 48 -6.07 3.12 -11.18
N GLN A 49 -7.09 3.27 -12.02
CA GLN A 49 -6.95 3.75 -13.39
C GLN A 49 -7.64 5.11 -13.50
N GLY A 50 -6.97 6.05 -14.16
CA GLY A 50 -7.51 7.37 -14.46
C GLY A 50 -7.35 7.66 -15.94
N ARG A 51 -8.21 8.52 -16.47
CA ARG A 51 -8.22 8.89 -17.88
C ARG A 51 -8.11 10.39 -18.02
N GLY A 52 -7.29 10.81 -18.97
CA GLY A 52 -7.08 12.20 -19.27
C GLY A 52 -7.18 12.39 -20.76
N ARG A 53 -7.75 13.53 -21.15
CA ARG A 53 -7.86 13.94 -22.54
C ARG A 53 -7.47 15.39 -22.60
N ASP A 54 -6.71 15.71 -23.63
CA ASP A 54 -6.40 17.09 -23.93
C ASP A 54 -6.40 17.29 -25.44
N MET A 55 -6.70 18.52 -25.85
CA MET A 55 -6.74 18.90 -27.25
C MET A 55 -6.05 20.24 -27.44
N GLY A 56 -5.31 20.36 -28.53
CA GLY A 56 -4.56 21.56 -28.84
C GLY A 56 -4.39 21.73 -30.34
N TYR A 57 -4.27 22.98 -30.76
CA TYR A 57 -3.96 23.31 -32.14
C TYR A 57 -2.45 23.38 -32.30
N CYS A 58 -1.90 22.44 -33.07
CA CYS A 58 -0.48 22.34 -33.32
C CYS A 58 -0.14 22.74 -34.75
N ASN A 59 0.98 23.45 -34.90
CA ASN A 59 1.58 23.77 -36.19
C ASN A 59 2.83 22.89 -36.35
N TYR A 60 3.13 22.44 -37.57
CA TYR A 60 4.37 21.77 -37.93
C TYR A 60 5.62 22.54 -37.46
N THR A 61 5.61 23.87 -37.51
CA THR A 61 6.72 24.71 -37.01
C THR A 61 6.90 24.61 -35.49
N GLY A 62 5.81 24.41 -34.75
CA GLY A 62 5.83 24.07 -33.31
C GLY A 62 6.06 22.58 -33.04
N GLY A 63 5.97 21.75 -34.08
CA GLY A 63 6.43 20.38 -34.18
C GLY A 63 6.00 19.46 -33.04
N SER A 64 6.90 18.54 -32.71
CA SER A 64 6.77 17.52 -31.67
C SER A 64 6.63 18.10 -30.26
N PHE A 65 6.99 19.37 -30.02
CA PHE A 65 6.82 20.02 -28.72
C PHE A 65 5.35 20.25 -28.38
N CYS A 66 4.56 20.71 -29.35
CA CYS A 66 3.11 20.87 -29.15
C CYS A 66 2.44 19.52 -28.91
N LEU A 67 2.73 18.53 -29.76
CA LEU A 67 2.20 17.16 -29.61
C LEU A 67 2.57 16.56 -28.25
N SER A 68 3.82 16.72 -27.82
CA SER A 68 4.30 16.25 -26.52
C SER A 68 3.66 17.00 -25.35
N GLY A 69 3.39 18.30 -25.51
CA GLY A 69 2.69 19.11 -24.51
C GLY A 69 1.26 18.65 -24.28
N VAL A 70 0.48 18.48 -25.36
CA VAL A 70 -0.91 17.98 -25.30
C VAL A 70 -0.94 16.56 -24.72
N LYS A 71 0.02 15.71 -25.12
CA LYS A 71 0.18 14.37 -24.54
C LYS A 71 0.49 14.43 -23.04
N ALA A 72 1.44 15.24 -22.61
CA ALA A 72 1.83 15.38 -21.22
C ALA A 72 0.71 15.95 -20.35
N ASN A 73 -0.13 16.82 -20.91
CA ASN A 73 -1.33 17.31 -20.23
C ASN A 73 -2.37 16.21 -20.05
N ALA A 74 -2.64 15.42 -21.10
CA ALA A 74 -3.53 14.27 -21.01
C ALA A 74 -3.03 13.25 -19.97
N GLU A 75 -1.73 12.96 -19.93
CA GLU A 75 -1.13 12.09 -18.91
C GLU A 75 -1.26 12.67 -17.50
N ARG A 76 -0.99 13.97 -17.32
CA ARG A 76 -1.17 14.65 -16.03
C ARG A 76 -2.61 14.58 -15.55
N GLY A 77 -3.59 14.82 -16.43
CA GLY A 77 -5.01 14.69 -16.10
C GLY A 77 -5.39 13.26 -15.69
N ALA A 78 -4.89 12.26 -16.42
CA ALA A 78 -5.11 10.85 -16.12
C ALA A 78 -4.51 10.44 -14.76
N MET A 79 -3.27 10.86 -14.48
CA MET A 79 -2.61 10.62 -13.19
C MET A 79 -3.34 11.32 -12.03
N ALA A 80 -3.81 12.56 -12.24
CA ALA A 80 -4.56 13.31 -11.23
C ALA A 80 -5.90 12.62 -10.91
N GLN A 81 -6.61 12.10 -11.91
CA GLN A 81 -7.85 11.36 -11.68
C GLN A 81 -7.58 10.02 -10.96
N ALA A 82 -6.53 9.30 -11.36
CA ALA A 82 -6.13 8.06 -10.70
C ALA A 82 -5.74 8.30 -9.23
N SER A 83 -4.96 9.34 -8.95
CA SER A 83 -4.54 9.68 -7.59
C SER A 83 -5.73 10.12 -6.72
N GLN A 84 -6.67 10.88 -7.28
CA GLN A 84 -7.92 11.22 -6.58
C GLN A 84 -8.74 9.97 -6.26
N SER A 85 -8.82 9.01 -7.20
CA SER A 85 -9.50 7.72 -6.99
C SER A 85 -8.84 6.88 -5.89
N CYS A 86 -7.51 6.94 -5.78
CA CYS A 86 -6.78 6.33 -4.68
C CYS A 86 -7.13 6.96 -3.33
N GLN A 87 -7.22 8.29 -3.26
CA GLN A 87 -7.61 9.00 -2.04
C GLN A 87 -9.04 8.63 -1.59
N PHE A 88 -9.99 8.48 -2.52
CA PHE A 88 -11.34 7.98 -2.19
C PHE A 88 -11.33 6.58 -1.58
N SER A 89 -10.34 5.76 -1.93
CA SER A 89 -10.15 4.42 -1.36
C SER A 89 -9.41 4.44 -0.01
N ARG A 90 -9.24 5.62 0.61
CA ARG A 90 -8.40 5.86 1.80
C ARG A 90 -6.96 5.37 1.63
N GLY A 91 -6.46 5.41 0.40
CA GLY A 91 -5.09 5.00 0.08
C GLY A 91 -4.19 6.17 -0.29
N THR A 92 -2.89 5.90 -0.23
CA THR A 92 -1.83 6.82 -0.66
C THR A 92 -1.36 6.43 -2.06
N PRO A 93 -1.40 7.34 -3.04
CA PRO A 93 -0.93 7.06 -4.40
C PRO A 93 0.60 6.98 -4.42
N LEU A 94 1.14 5.93 -5.02
CA LEU A 94 2.57 5.71 -5.21
C LEU A 94 2.99 6.30 -6.56
N SER A 95 3.33 7.59 -6.57
CA SER A 95 3.62 8.35 -7.80
C SER A 95 4.70 7.74 -8.70
N TYR A 96 5.65 6.98 -8.15
CA TYR A 96 6.73 6.33 -8.93
C TYR A 96 6.28 5.10 -9.73
N THR A 97 5.05 4.62 -9.51
CA THR A 97 4.52 3.40 -10.16
C THR A 97 3.51 3.71 -11.27
N ALA A 98 3.37 4.98 -11.64
CA ALA A 98 2.42 5.40 -12.66
C ALA A 98 2.85 4.87 -14.04
N SER A 99 1.99 4.06 -14.66
CA SER A 99 2.16 3.61 -16.04
C SER A 99 1.06 4.20 -16.89
N CYS A 100 1.43 5.00 -17.90
CA CYS A 100 0.50 5.69 -18.78
C CYS A 100 0.58 5.14 -20.20
N ASN A 101 -0.58 4.80 -20.75
CA ASN A 101 -0.72 4.53 -22.17
C ASN A 101 -1.43 5.72 -22.83
N SER A 102 -0.76 6.34 -23.78
CA SER A 102 -1.21 7.60 -24.39
C SER A 102 -1.26 7.46 -25.90
N SER A 103 -2.36 7.90 -26.50
CA SER A 103 -2.59 7.90 -27.93
C SER A 103 -3.02 9.29 -28.38
N CYS A 104 -2.30 9.85 -29.35
CA CYS A 104 -2.60 11.16 -29.93
C CYS A 104 -3.01 11.02 -31.39
N PHE A 105 -3.97 11.82 -31.83
CA PHE A 105 -4.41 11.89 -33.20
C PHE A 105 -4.49 13.35 -33.68
N PRO A 106 -3.84 13.70 -34.81
CA PRO A 106 -2.83 12.91 -35.50
C PRO A 106 -1.56 12.76 -34.62
N ASN A 107 -0.83 11.65 -34.78
CA ASN A 107 0.42 11.39 -34.04
C ASN A 107 1.67 11.96 -34.74
N ILE A 108 1.51 12.45 -35.97
CA ILE A 108 2.54 13.05 -36.81
C ILE A 108 1.93 14.30 -37.44
N LEU A 109 2.69 15.39 -37.47
CA LEU A 109 2.34 16.61 -38.19
C LEU A 109 3.10 16.63 -39.51
N ASN A 110 2.41 16.87 -40.62
CA ASN A 110 3.04 16.89 -41.93
C ASN A 110 3.63 18.27 -42.24
N PRO A 111 4.73 18.34 -43.03
CA PRO A 111 5.29 19.61 -43.46
C PRO A 111 4.25 20.41 -44.26
N GLY A 112 3.94 21.62 -43.80
CA GLY A 112 2.92 22.51 -44.37
C GLY A 112 1.67 22.67 -43.50
N ASP A 113 1.49 21.82 -42.50
CA ASP A 113 0.39 21.90 -41.54
C ASP A 113 0.57 23.10 -40.60
N THR A 114 -0.25 24.13 -40.75
CA THR A 114 -0.16 25.35 -39.94
C THR A 114 -1.10 25.38 -38.74
N ASN A 115 -2.16 24.56 -38.75
CA ASN A 115 -3.17 24.57 -37.70
C ASN A 115 -3.94 23.24 -37.62
N VAL A 116 -3.30 22.22 -37.06
CA VAL A 116 -3.87 20.87 -36.94
C VAL A 116 -4.41 20.67 -35.54
N ASN A 117 -5.68 20.26 -35.46
CA ASN A 117 -6.28 19.85 -34.21
C ASN A 117 -5.70 18.50 -33.78
N VAL A 118 -4.90 18.51 -32.72
CA VAL A 118 -4.34 17.32 -32.09
C VAL A 118 -5.17 17.01 -30.86
N SER A 119 -5.65 15.77 -30.78
CA SER A 119 -6.34 15.24 -29.62
C SER A 119 -5.54 14.09 -29.03
N CYS A 120 -5.12 14.22 -27.78
CA CYS A 120 -4.47 13.15 -27.02
C CYS A 120 -5.43 12.57 -25.98
N SER A 121 -5.40 11.25 -25.86
CA SER A 121 -6.08 10.51 -24.80
C SER A 121 -5.05 9.64 -24.09
N SER A 122 -5.07 9.68 -22.78
CA SER A 122 -4.15 8.95 -21.92
C SER A 122 -4.93 8.18 -20.87
N ASP A 123 -4.51 6.94 -20.65
CA ASP A 123 -5.03 6.07 -19.61
C ASP A 123 -3.85 5.67 -18.73
N CYS A 124 -3.87 6.14 -17.48
CA CYS A 124 -2.80 5.95 -16.52
C CYS A 124 -3.26 5.03 -15.38
N ARG A 125 -2.41 4.06 -15.05
CA ARG A 125 -2.56 3.20 -13.87
C ARG A 125 -1.57 3.63 -12.80
N VAL A 126 -2.06 3.84 -11.59
CA VAL A 126 -1.24 4.22 -10.43
C VAL A 126 -1.45 3.16 -9.34
N GLN A 127 -0.37 2.73 -8.70
CA GLN A 127 -0.49 1.89 -7.51
C GLN A 127 -0.92 2.75 -6.32
N CYS A 128 -1.86 2.23 -5.56
CA CYS A 128 -2.46 2.88 -4.41
C CYS A 128 -2.31 1.97 -3.21
N GLN A 129 -1.62 2.46 -2.17
CA GLN A 129 -1.46 1.73 -0.93
C GLN A 129 -2.61 2.08 -0.01
N VAL A 130 -3.58 1.18 0.16
CA VAL A 130 -4.69 1.33 1.09
C VAL A 130 -4.37 0.65 2.41
N ASN A 131 -4.50 1.39 3.51
CA ASN A 131 -4.39 0.80 4.85
C ASN A 131 -5.77 0.27 5.23
N LYS A 132 -5.89 -1.05 5.37
CA LYS A 132 -7.10 -1.72 5.86
C LYS A 132 -7.09 -1.83 7.37
#